data_AF-A0A963SNC5-F1
#
_entry.id   AF-A0A963SNC5-F1
#
_cell.length_a   1.000
_cell.length_b   1.000
_cell.length_c   1.000
_cell.angle_alpha   90.00
_cell.angle_beta   90.00
_cell.angle_gamma   90.00
#
_symmetry.space_group_name_H-M   'P 1'
#
loop_
_entity.id
_entity.type
_entity.pdbx_description
1 polymer ?
#
loop_
_entity_poly.entity_id
_entity_poly.type
_entity_poly.pdbx_seq_one_letter_code
_entity_poly.pdbx_strand_id
1 'polypeptide(L)'
;MDDIPYLARGVALLGTDSSVLISSSKYLNDPRLRDWIAKIALRRNGPDYPPAAETHDFEHILTGGGFNYMGELIPYWFRLGTIDKFIANKELAGEMNAMGILGTMRYVIRTVLHYPQVWGTALQCMEQGMAIARQSDAFWMAKMEDYWDLPLDQARAALGVRGTVDLDTHEAGAIWADVERA
;
A
#
# COMPACT_ATOMS: atom_id res chain seq x y z
N MET A 1 -36.99 -34.96 -16.39
CA MET A 1 -36.59 -34.22 -17.59
C MET A 1 -35.65 -33.13 -17.12
N ASP A 2 -34.48 -33.10 -17.71
CA ASP A 2 -33.33 -32.29 -17.32
C ASP A 2 -33.54 -30.87 -17.88
N ASP A 3 -34.54 -30.15 -17.36
CA ASP A 3 -35.16 -29.00 -18.06
C ASP A 3 -34.42 -27.66 -17.95
N ILE A 4 -33.21 -27.63 -17.40
CA ILE A 4 -32.39 -26.41 -17.43
C ILE A 4 -31.50 -26.46 -18.68
N PRO A 5 -31.60 -25.49 -19.61
CA PRO A 5 -30.75 -25.43 -20.81
C PRO A 5 -29.28 -25.55 -20.44
N TYR A 6 -28.51 -26.32 -21.21
CA TYR A 6 -27.09 -26.60 -20.96
C TYR A 6 -26.23 -25.34 -20.70
N LEU A 7 -26.56 -24.22 -21.37
CA LEU A 7 -25.86 -22.94 -21.20
C LEU A 7 -26.35 -22.08 -20.01
N ALA A 8 -27.42 -22.48 -19.34
CA ALA A 8 -28.03 -21.75 -18.22
C ALA A 8 -27.75 -22.40 -16.85
N ARG A 9 -27.09 -23.57 -16.81
CA ARG A 9 -26.65 -24.20 -15.55
C ARG A 9 -25.35 -23.55 -15.09
N GLY A 10 -25.41 -22.78 -14.00
CA GLY A 10 -24.25 -22.15 -13.36
C GLY A 10 -24.16 -20.63 -13.46
N VAL A 11 -25.14 -19.96 -14.10
CA VAL A 11 -25.19 -18.50 -14.15
C VAL A 11 -25.97 -17.97 -12.93
N ALA A 12 -25.25 -17.53 -11.90
CA ALA A 12 -25.81 -16.75 -10.81
C ALA A 12 -25.71 -15.25 -11.15
N LEU A 13 -26.85 -14.60 -11.41
CA LEU A 13 -26.92 -13.15 -11.55
C LEU A 13 -27.01 -12.51 -10.16
N LEU A 14 -25.89 -11.99 -9.67
CA LEU A 14 -25.87 -11.13 -8.49
C LEU A 14 -26.22 -9.69 -8.91
N GLY A 15 -27.51 -9.38 -8.91
CA GLY A 15 -28.02 -8.01 -9.11
C GLY A 15 -27.99 -7.21 -7.81
N THR A 16 -27.77 -5.90 -7.92
CA THR A 16 -27.98 -4.94 -6.80
C THR A 16 -29.16 -4.05 -7.17
N ASP A 17 -30.08 -3.80 -6.23
CA ASP A 17 -31.29 -2.99 -6.45
C ASP A 17 -31.04 -1.46 -6.50
N SER A 18 -29.80 -1.02 -6.73
CA SER A 18 -29.44 0.39 -6.70
C SER A 18 -29.35 0.99 -8.11
N SER A 19 -29.97 2.16 -8.29
CA SER A 19 -29.82 3.01 -9.48
C SER A 19 -28.52 3.82 -9.49
N VAL A 20 -27.67 3.65 -8.47
CA VAL A 20 -26.34 4.26 -8.36
C VAL A 20 -25.30 3.21 -8.70
N LEU A 21 -24.22 3.59 -9.41
CA LEU A 21 -23.06 2.72 -9.67
C LEU A 21 -22.40 2.31 -8.34
N ILE A 22 -22.94 1.28 -7.68
CA ILE A 22 -22.29 0.58 -6.59
C ILE A 22 -21.63 -0.67 -7.17
N SER A 23 -20.32 -0.78 -6.95
CA SER A 23 -19.57 -1.97 -7.27
C SER A 23 -20.07 -3.11 -6.38
N SER A 24 -20.71 -4.13 -6.95
CA SER A 24 -21.00 -5.39 -6.27
C SER A 24 -19.75 -6.27 -6.11
N SER A 25 -18.58 -5.77 -6.53
CA SER A 25 -17.32 -6.49 -6.40
C SER A 25 -16.86 -6.46 -4.95
N LYS A 26 -16.67 -7.66 -4.37
CA LYS A 26 -16.08 -7.87 -3.04
C LYS A 26 -14.70 -7.18 -2.85
N TYR A 27 -14.04 -6.85 -3.96
CA TYR A 27 -12.69 -6.31 -4.05
C TYR A 27 -12.61 -4.79 -3.77
N LEU A 28 -13.73 -4.08 -3.86
CA LEU A 28 -13.76 -2.62 -3.89
C LEU A 28 -14.44 -2.04 -2.65
N ASN A 29 -14.36 -2.67 -1.47
CA ASN A 29 -14.95 -2.08 -0.26
C ASN A 29 -14.05 -1.02 0.42
N ASP A 30 -12.72 -1.11 0.31
CA ASP A 30 -11.79 -0.07 0.81
C ASP A 30 -11.60 1.05 -0.24
N PRO A 31 -11.85 2.33 0.09
CA PRO A 31 -11.74 3.44 -0.85
C PRO A 31 -10.33 3.64 -1.42
N ARG A 32 -9.27 3.35 -0.66
CA ARG A 32 -7.86 3.45 -1.09
C ARG A 32 -7.56 2.41 -2.17
N LEU A 33 -8.09 1.20 -1.99
CA LEU A 33 -7.95 0.13 -2.98
C LEU A 33 -8.69 0.44 -4.29
N ARG A 34 -9.88 1.08 -4.23
CA ARG A 34 -10.59 1.51 -5.45
C ARG A 34 -9.83 2.55 -6.23
N ASP A 35 -9.31 3.57 -5.54
CA ASP A 35 -8.54 4.64 -6.16
C ASP A 35 -7.30 4.09 -6.87
N TRP A 36 -6.60 3.15 -6.22
CA TRP A 36 -5.49 2.44 -6.83
C TRP A 36 -5.89 1.57 -8.03
N ILE A 37 -6.94 0.75 -7.93
CA ILE A 37 -7.45 -0.08 -9.04
C ILE A 37 -7.84 0.78 -10.25
N ALA A 38 -8.52 1.90 -10.02
CA ALA A 38 -8.89 2.82 -11.08
C ALA A 38 -7.65 3.38 -11.81
N LYS A 39 -6.61 3.76 -11.07
CA LYS A 39 -5.35 4.25 -11.64
C LYS A 39 -4.66 3.18 -12.50
N ILE A 40 -4.62 1.92 -12.06
CA ILE A 40 -3.94 0.86 -12.83
C ILE A 40 -4.75 0.37 -14.03
N ALA A 41 -6.08 0.29 -13.93
CA ALA A 41 -6.96 -0.26 -14.96
C ALA A 41 -7.25 0.72 -16.11
N LEU A 42 -7.15 2.02 -15.85
CA LEU A 42 -7.26 3.06 -16.89
C LEU A 42 -5.98 3.22 -17.72
N ARG A 43 -4.96 2.38 -17.48
CA ARG A 43 -3.71 2.49 -18.23
C ARG A 43 -3.86 2.09 -19.68
N ARG A 44 -3.17 2.88 -20.51
CA ARG A 44 -2.64 2.44 -21.78
C ARG A 44 -1.27 1.82 -21.49
N ASN A 45 -1.03 0.56 -21.90
CA ASN A 45 0.29 -0.07 -21.72
C ASN A 45 1.37 0.85 -22.31
N GLY A 46 2.22 1.42 -21.45
CA GLY A 46 3.19 2.45 -21.79
C GLY A 46 4.15 2.75 -20.62
N PRO A 47 5.21 3.56 -20.85
CA PRO A 47 6.25 3.87 -19.87
C PRO A 47 5.80 4.76 -18.70
N ASP A 48 4.51 5.00 -18.53
CA ASP A 48 3.98 6.12 -17.75
C ASP A 48 3.97 5.87 -16.23
N TYR A 49 3.90 4.61 -15.77
CA TYR A 49 3.95 4.28 -14.34
C TYR A 49 4.65 2.94 -14.08
N PRO A 50 5.77 2.92 -13.34
CA PRO A 50 6.55 1.71 -13.13
C PRO A 50 5.87 0.74 -12.15
N PRO A 51 5.93 -0.59 -12.36
CA PRO A 51 5.36 -1.59 -11.46
C PRO A 51 5.81 -1.47 -10.00
N ALA A 52 7.04 -1.00 -9.76
CA ALA A 52 7.54 -0.74 -8.41
C ALA A 52 6.74 0.35 -7.67
N ALA A 53 6.29 1.40 -8.38
CA ALA A 53 5.46 2.45 -7.80
C ALA A 53 4.02 1.94 -7.50
N GLU A 54 3.54 0.94 -8.22
CA GLU A 54 2.24 0.32 -7.95
C GLU A 54 2.25 -0.48 -6.64
N THR A 55 3.27 -1.30 -6.45
CA THR A 55 3.43 -2.08 -5.21
C THR A 55 3.60 -1.18 -3.98
N HIS A 56 4.24 -0.03 -4.17
CA HIS A 56 4.43 0.97 -3.12
C HIS A 56 3.11 1.56 -2.60
N ASP A 57 2.18 1.92 -3.49
CA ASP A 57 0.86 2.41 -3.06
C ASP A 57 0.08 1.32 -2.31
N PHE A 58 0.29 0.05 -2.67
CA PHE A 58 -0.31 -1.06 -1.93
C PHE A 58 0.32 -1.25 -0.54
N GLU A 59 1.61 -0.97 -0.39
CA GLU A 59 2.30 -1.01 0.90
C GLU A 59 1.73 -0.04 1.90
N HIS A 60 1.28 1.15 1.48
CA HIS A 60 0.55 2.07 2.36
C HIS A 60 -0.65 1.38 3.02
N ILE A 61 -1.47 0.71 2.21
CA ILE A 61 -2.66 -0.02 2.68
C ILE A 61 -2.25 -1.18 3.60
N LEU A 62 -1.26 -1.98 3.18
CA LEU A 62 -0.81 -3.15 3.94
C LEU A 62 -0.17 -2.77 5.28
N THR A 63 0.60 -1.70 5.33
CA THR A 63 1.36 -1.31 6.53
C THR A 63 0.62 -0.35 7.45
N GLY A 64 -0.52 0.18 7.00
CA GLY A 64 -1.34 1.13 7.77
C GLY A 64 -0.86 2.58 7.65
N GLY A 65 -0.09 2.90 6.61
CA GLY A 65 0.33 4.27 6.29
C GLY A 65 -0.75 5.05 5.54
N GLY A 66 -0.92 6.32 5.91
CA GLY A 66 -1.76 7.25 5.15
C GLY A 66 -1.12 7.66 3.82
N PHE A 67 -1.94 7.93 2.81
CA PHE A 67 -1.50 8.49 1.52
C PHE A 67 -1.19 9.99 1.63
N ASN A 68 -0.22 10.32 2.49
CA ASN A 68 0.27 11.68 2.74
C ASN A 68 1.77 11.62 3.06
N TYR A 69 2.42 12.79 3.08
CA TYR A 69 3.88 12.87 3.23
C TYR A 69 4.45 12.23 4.49
N MET A 70 3.70 12.19 5.61
CA MET A 70 4.15 11.51 6.83
C MET A 70 3.90 10.00 6.77
N GLY A 71 2.80 9.57 6.17
CA GLY A 71 2.50 8.16 5.96
C GLY A 71 3.48 7.47 5.02
N GLU A 72 4.09 8.18 4.07
CA GLU A 72 5.16 7.67 3.19
C GLU A 72 6.32 7.00 3.92
N LEU A 73 6.63 7.43 5.14
CA LEU A 73 7.73 6.87 5.91
C LEU A 73 7.49 5.38 6.25
N ILE A 74 6.26 4.97 6.53
CA ILE A 74 5.98 3.58 6.93
C ILE A 74 6.36 2.57 5.81
N PRO A 75 5.84 2.67 4.57
CA PRO A 75 6.17 1.72 3.51
C PRO A 75 7.64 1.78 3.09
N TYR A 76 8.29 2.97 3.10
CA TYR A 76 9.72 3.05 2.82
C TYR A 76 10.56 2.26 3.84
N TRP A 77 10.35 2.50 5.13
CA TRP A 77 11.13 1.81 6.18
C TRP A 77 10.78 0.33 6.27
N PHE A 78 9.53 -0.04 5.94
CA PHE A 78 9.11 -1.41 5.77
C PHE A 78 9.87 -2.12 4.64
N ARG A 79 9.91 -1.52 3.44
CA ARG A 79 10.60 -2.09 2.28
C ARG A 79 12.11 -2.19 2.49
N LEU A 80 12.73 -1.13 3.02
CA LEU A 80 14.17 -1.14 3.35
C LEU A 80 14.52 -2.31 4.29
N GLY A 81 13.74 -2.50 5.36
CA GLY A 81 13.98 -3.57 6.33
C GLY A 81 13.71 -4.97 5.77
N THR A 82 12.67 -5.14 4.95
CA THR A 82 12.37 -6.46 4.34
C THR A 82 13.40 -6.85 3.28
N ILE A 83 13.89 -5.91 2.47
CA ILE A 83 14.97 -6.18 1.51
C ILE A 83 16.24 -6.62 2.24
N ASP A 84 16.65 -5.91 3.29
CA ASP A 84 17.83 -6.33 4.08
C ASP A 84 17.65 -7.73 4.69
N LYS A 85 16.45 -8.03 5.23
CA LYS A 85 16.14 -9.31 5.85
C LYS A 85 16.22 -10.49 4.87
N PHE A 86 15.69 -10.34 3.66
CA PHE A 86 15.48 -11.46 2.74
C PHE A 86 16.50 -11.56 1.59
N ILE A 87 17.23 -10.47 1.27
CA ILE A 87 18.29 -10.51 0.27
C ILE A 87 19.63 -10.83 0.93
N ALA A 88 20.13 -12.05 0.68
CA ALA A 88 21.40 -12.51 1.24
C ALA A 88 22.62 -11.76 0.67
N ASN A 89 22.62 -11.43 -0.63
CA ASN A 89 23.68 -10.65 -1.25
C ASN A 89 23.51 -9.16 -0.88
N LYS A 90 24.38 -8.64 -0.01
CA LYS A 90 24.28 -7.27 0.50
C LYS A 90 24.59 -6.19 -0.53
N GLU A 91 25.37 -6.49 -1.57
CA GLU A 91 25.55 -5.57 -2.70
C GLU A 91 24.24 -5.42 -3.48
N LEU A 92 23.59 -6.54 -3.80
CA LEU A 92 22.27 -6.52 -4.45
C LEU A 92 21.20 -5.85 -3.58
N ALA A 93 21.20 -6.10 -2.26
CA ALA A 93 20.30 -5.44 -1.33
C ALA A 93 20.52 -3.91 -1.34
N GLY A 94 21.77 -3.46 -1.42
CA GLY A 94 22.14 -2.05 -1.57
C GLY A 94 21.57 -1.43 -2.84
N GLU A 95 21.72 -2.10 -3.98
CA GLU A 95 21.17 -1.64 -5.27
C GLU A 95 19.64 -1.55 -5.24
N MET A 96 18.97 -2.56 -4.70
CA MET A 96 17.51 -2.57 -4.55
C MET A 96 17.02 -1.44 -3.61
N ASN A 97 17.80 -1.12 -2.58
CA ASN A 97 17.45 -0.08 -1.60
C ASN A 97 17.81 1.34 -2.07
N ALA A 98 18.60 1.52 -3.13
CA ALA A 98 19.13 2.82 -3.55
C ALA A 98 18.02 3.87 -3.76
N MET A 99 16.95 3.50 -4.47
CA MET A 99 15.82 4.42 -4.68
C MET A 99 15.02 4.64 -3.40
N GLY A 100 14.78 3.59 -2.61
CA GLY A 100 14.01 3.67 -1.36
C GLY A 100 14.68 4.56 -0.32
N ILE A 101 16.01 4.44 -0.15
CA ILE A 101 16.76 5.24 0.82
C ILE A 101 16.78 6.72 0.42
N LEU A 102 17.02 7.04 -0.86
CA LEU A 102 16.95 8.41 -1.35
C LEU A 102 15.54 8.99 -1.22
N GLY A 103 14.53 8.17 -1.53
CA GLY A 103 13.11 8.50 -1.41
C GLY A 103 12.67 8.81 0.02
N THR A 104 13.13 8.07 1.03
CA THR A 104 12.79 8.36 2.44
C THR A 104 13.64 9.48 3.04
N MET A 105 14.93 9.60 2.67
CA MET A 105 15.83 10.55 3.32
C MET A 105 15.40 12.01 3.09
N ARG A 106 14.83 12.33 1.92
CA ARG A 106 14.24 13.65 1.67
C ARG A 106 13.13 14.00 2.68
N TYR A 107 12.32 13.02 3.10
CA TYR A 107 11.26 13.24 4.10
C TYR A 107 11.86 13.46 5.47
N VAL A 108 12.80 12.59 5.89
CA VAL A 108 13.46 12.67 7.20
C VAL A 108 14.18 14.01 7.37
N ILE A 109 15.05 14.36 6.41
CA ILE A 109 15.85 15.59 6.44
C ILE A 109 14.94 16.83 6.42
N ARG A 110 13.96 16.87 5.51
CA ARG A 110 13.05 18.02 5.41
C ARG A 110 12.21 18.19 6.67
N THR A 111 11.75 17.09 7.28
CA THR A 111 10.92 17.15 8.48
C THR A 111 11.68 17.78 9.64
N VAL A 112 12.89 17.29 9.95
CA VAL A 112 13.64 17.83 11.10
C VAL A 112 14.11 19.27 10.88
N LEU A 113 14.41 19.67 9.63
CA LEU A 113 14.90 21.01 9.32
C LEU A 113 13.79 22.06 9.19
N HIS A 114 12.62 21.70 8.68
CA HIS A 114 11.58 22.66 8.29
C HIS A 114 10.23 22.47 9.00
N TYR A 115 9.97 21.28 9.53
CA TYR A 115 8.70 20.94 10.20
C TYR A 115 8.97 20.21 11.54
N PRO A 116 9.77 20.77 12.45
CA PRO A 116 10.16 20.09 13.69
C PRO A 116 8.95 19.69 14.57
N GLN A 117 7.83 20.39 14.44
CA GLN A 117 6.59 20.08 15.15
C GLN A 117 5.99 18.71 14.79
N VAL A 118 6.26 18.16 13.60
CA VAL A 118 5.80 16.82 13.19
C VAL A 118 6.90 15.76 13.27
N TRP A 119 8.06 16.11 13.83
CA TRP A 119 9.20 15.18 13.95
C TRP A 119 8.86 13.94 14.79
N GLY A 120 8.05 14.10 15.85
CA GLY A 120 7.58 12.98 16.66
C GLY A 120 6.79 11.95 15.83
N THR A 121 5.88 12.43 14.96
CA THR A 121 5.12 11.58 14.02
C THR A 121 6.06 10.88 13.04
N ALA A 122 7.06 11.59 12.50
CA ALA A 122 8.03 10.98 11.60
C ALA A 122 8.81 9.83 12.29
N LEU A 123 9.29 10.04 13.52
CA LEU A 123 9.95 8.99 14.30
C LEU A 123 9.04 7.77 14.50
N GLN A 124 7.77 7.98 14.83
CA GLN A 124 6.78 6.92 15.02
C GLN A 124 6.54 6.14 13.73
N CYS A 125 6.40 6.81 12.58
CA CYS A 125 6.26 6.15 11.28
C CYS A 125 7.47 5.26 10.96
N MET A 126 8.69 5.76 11.19
CA MET A 126 9.91 4.99 10.95
C MET A 126 10.00 3.77 11.87
N GLU A 127 9.70 3.95 13.16
CA GLU A 127 9.66 2.86 14.14
C GLU A 127 8.67 1.77 13.73
N GLN A 128 7.46 2.15 13.34
CA GLN A 128 6.44 1.22 12.89
C GLN A 128 6.87 0.48 11.61
N GLY A 129 7.37 1.18 10.59
CA GLY A 129 7.85 0.55 9.35
C GLY A 129 8.94 -0.50 9.63
N MET A 130 9.91 -0.16 10.48
CA MET A 130 10.97 -1.09 10.89
C MET A 130 10.44 -2.26 11.74
N ALA A 131 9.47 -2.02 12.62
CA ALA A 131 8.84 -3.08 13.42
C ALA A 131 8.10 -4.09 12.53
N ILE A 132 7.31 -3.60 11.57
CA ILE A 132 6.60 -4.44 10.59
C ILE A 132 7.60 -5.24 9.76
N ALA A 133 8.68 -4.62 9.26
CA ALA A 133 9.68 -5.29 8.45
C ALA A 133 10.31 -6.50 9.15
N ARG A 134 10.65 -6.35 10.44
CA ARG A 134 11.25 -7.42 11.23
C ARG A 134 10.32 -8.63 11.38
N GLN A 135 9.02 -8.38 11.52
CA GLN A 135 8.01 -9.41 11.78
C GLN A 135 7.40 -10.02 10.50
N SER A 136 7.60 -9.37 9.36
CA SER A 136 6.91 -9.72 8.11
C SER A 136 7.75 -10.54 7.14
N ASP A 137 7.08 -11.11 6.14
CA ASP A 137 7.67 -11.86 5.03
C ASP A 137 7.97 -10.95 3.82
N ALA A 138 8.61 -11.49 2.79
CA ALA A 138 8.97 -10.77 1.56
C ALA A 138 7.75 -10.55 0.65
N PHE A 139 6.80 -9.70 1.08
CA PHE A 139 5.55 -9.44 0.34
C PHE A 139 5.79 -8.94 -1.10
N TRP A 140 6.90 -8.25 -1.37
CA TRP A 140 7.26 -7.73 -2.71
C TRP A 140 7.62 -8.83 -3.71
N MET A 141 7.70 -10.10 -3.28
CA MET A 141 7.79 -11.27 -4.15
C MET A 141 6.42 -11.89 -4.46
N ALA A 142 5.37 -11.51 -3.74
CA ALA A 142 4.05 -12.07 -3.95
C ALA A 142 3.34 -11.42 -5.14
N LYS A 143 2.53 -12.21 -5.83
CA LYS A 143 1.67 -11.74 -6.91
C LYS A 143 0.40 -11.14 -6.31
N MET A 144 0.31 -9.81 -6.28
CA MET A 144 -0.72 -9.08 -5.53
C MET A 144 -2.14 -9.42 -5.98
N GLU A 145 -2.34 -9.72 -7.26
CA GLU A 145 -3.62 -10.07 -7.88
C GLU A 145 -4.32 -11.24 -7.18
N ASP A 146 -3.53 -12.15 -6.60
CA ASP A 146 -4.04 -13.35 -5.94
C ASP A 146 -4.66 -13.04 -4.56
N TYR A 147 -4.51 -11.81 -4.04
CA TYR A 147 -4.97 -11.40 -2.71
C TYR A 147 -6.01 -10.27 -2.74
N TRP A 148 -6.36 -9.74 -3.92
CA TRP A 148 -7.25 -8.58 -4.03
C TRP A 148 -8.67 -8.82 -3.52
N ASP A 149 -9.11 -10.08 -3.44
CA ASP A 149 -10.44 -10.42 -2.94
C ASP A 149 -10.54 -10.56 -1.43
N LEU A 150 -9.39 -10.57 -0.74
CA LEU A 150 -9.34 -10.79 0.68
C LEU A 150 -9.65 -9.48 1.42
N PRO A 151 -10.43 -9.52 2.51
CA PRO A 151 -10.45 -8.46 3.51
C PRO A 151 -9.02 -8.11 3.96
N LEU A 152 -8.76 -6.84 4.29
CA LEU A 152 -7.40 -6.33 4.52
C LEU A 152 -6.63 -7.12 5.59
N ASP A 153 -7.30 -7.51 6.68
CA ASP A 153 -6.74 -8.34 7.74
C ASP A 153 -6.31 -9.72 7.23
N GLN A 154 -7.15 -10.35 6.39
CA GLN A 154 -6.85 -11.63 5.76
C GLN A 154 -5.74 -11.50 4.70
N ALA A 155 -5.73 -10.41 3.92
CA ALA A 155 -4.67 -10.11 2.97
C ALA A 155 -3.33 -9.93 3.67
N ARG A 156 -3.28 -9.16 4.77
CA ARG A 156 -2.09 -8.99 5.63
C ARG A 156 -1.60 -10.35 6.14
N ALA A 157 -2.49 -11.20 6.65
CA ALA A 157 -2.13 -12.53 7.13
C ALA A 157 -1.57 -13.43 6.02
N ALA A 158 -2.23 -13.45 4.85
CA ALA A 158 -1.84 -14.28 3.71
C ALA A 158 -0.52 -13.84 3.06
N LEU A 159 -0.27 -12.53 3.01
CA LEU A 159 0.98 -11.93 2.53
C LEU A 159 2.10 -11.95 3.58
N GLY A 160 1.81 -12.41 4.80
CA GLY A 160 2.78 -12.44 5.89
C GLY A 160 3.17 -11.05 6.39
N VAL A 161 2.31 -10.05 6.25
CA VAL A 161 2.51 -8.71 6.82
C VAL A 161 1.97 -8.69 8.25
N ARG A 162 2.85 -8.49 9.24
CA ARG A 162 2.54 -8.67 10.67
C ARG A 162 2.89 -7.42 11.49
N GLY A 163 2.17 -7.24 12.60
CA GLY A 163 2.41 -6.14 13.54
C GLY A 163 2.00 -4.77 13.01
N THR A 164 1.06 -4.73 12.06
CA THR A 164 0.58 -3.48 11.46
C THR A 164 -0.50 -2.83 12.29
N VAL A 165 -0.44 -1.51 12.38
CA VAL A 165 -1.44 -0.66 13.04
C VAL A 165 -1.73 0.48 12.08
N ASP A 166 -3.00 0.83 11.89
CA ASP A 166 -3.33 1.99 11.07
C ASP A 166 -2.95 3.26 11.86
N LEU A 167 -1.96 4.00 11.35
CA LEU A 167 -1.46 5.22 11.98
C LEU A 167 -2.07 6.42 11.27
N ASP A 168 -2.88 7.19 12.00
CA ASP A 168 -3.40 8.44 11.47
C ASP A 168 -2.29 9.50 11.43
N THR A 169 -1.89 9.85 10.22
CA THR A 169 -0.87 10.86 9.94
C THR A 169 -1.45 12.08 9.21
N HIS A 170 -2.78 12.21 9.14
CA HIS A 170 -3.43 13.22 8.30
C HIS A 170 -3.02 14.65 8.65
N GLU A 171 -3.17 15.04 9.93
CA GLU A 171 -2.83 16.38 10.42
C GLU A 171 -1.35 16.70 10.20
N ALA A 172 -0.47 15.79 10.61
CA ALA A 172 0.97 15.94 10.44
C ALA A 172 1.38 16.03 8.96
N GLY A 173 0.70 15.27 8.09
CA GLY A 173 0.86 15.34 6.64
C GLY A 173 0.42 16.68 6.05
N ALA A 174 -0.69 17.25 6.53
CA ALA A 174 -1.19 18.55 6.10
C ALA A 174 -0.23 19.70 6.48
N ILE A 175 0.32 19.65 7.69
CA ILE A 175 1.36 20.58 8.16
C ILE A 175 2.59 20.51 7.26
N TRP A 176 3.06 19.30 6.93
CA TRP A 176 4.24 19.11 6.07
C TRP A 176 4.00 19.61 4.64
N ALA A 177 2.77 19.47 4.16
CA ALA A 177 2.33 19.89 2.84
C ALA A 177 2.15 21.42 2.72
N ASP A 178 2.32 22.18 3.80
CA ASP A 178 2.05 23.63 3.87
C ASP A 178 0.60 24.01 3.46
N VAL A 179 -0.36 23.09 3.57
CA VAL A 179 -1.76 23.33 3.14
C VAL A 179 -2.46 24.36 4.03
N GLU A 180 -2.00 24.55 5.27
CA GLU A 180 -2.55 25.54 6.22
C GLU A 180 -1.94 26.95 6.08
N ARG A 181 -0.93 27.15 5.22
CA ARG A 181 -0.30 28.46 4.99
C ARG A 181 -0.83 29.22 3.76
N ALA A 182 -1.85 28.69 3.08
CA ALA A 182 -2.47 29.29 1.89
C ALA A 182 -3.78 30.01 2.20
#